data_AF-A0A9W4XHX3-F1
#
_entry.id   AF-A0A9W4XHX3-F1
#
_cell.length_a   1.000
_cell.length_b   1.000
_cell.length_c   1.000
_cell.angle_alpha   90.00
_cell.angle_beta   90.00
_cell.angle_gamma   90.00
#
_symmetry.space_group_name_H-M   'P 1'
#
loop_
_entity.id
_entity.type
_entity.pdbx_description
1 polymer ?
#
loop_
_entity_poly.entity_id
_entity_poly.type
_entity_poly.pdbx_seq_one_letter_code
_entity_poly.pdbx_strand_id
1 'polypeptide(L)'
;MFVRWDSRRPNHDQPHLRILLPLLHLPKVMSSQDIVHGYRHLYRHGLRAVQFSKPARYVLRDRLRLAFRKPTQKNEYNPQRIQNTIEFLQYATTHSGLEHKVLKNLLQVWRCQALGGKAKPTGKTPIRDELRINSTAYDAFNHHIDLLNESMEMCIPATTVRDPRF
;
A
#
# COMPACT_ATOMS: atom_id res chain seq x y z
N MET A 1 -4.43 -55.13 44.50
CA MET A 1 -4.65 -56.26 43.57
C MET A 1 -5.90 -55.96 42.76
N PHE A 2 -5.75 -55.47 41.53
CA PHE A 2 -5.72 -56.22 40.26
C PHE A 2 -7.12 -56.63 39.75
N VAL A 3 -7.68 -55.73 38.93
CA VAL A 3 -8.32 -55.92 37.61
C VAL A 3 -9.21 -57.16 37.39
N ARG A 4 -10.49 -56.93 37.02
CA ARG A 4 -11.03 -57.49 35.77
C ARG A 4 -12.12 -56.62 35.15
N TRP A 5 -11.83 -56.28 33.89
CA TRP A 5 -12.59 -55.55 32.89
C TRP A 5 -13.57 -56.53 32.22
N ASP A 6 -14.84 -56.18 32.01
CA ASP A 6 -15.46 -56.35 30.68
C ASP A 6 -16.80 -55.59 30.52
N SER A 7 -16.79 -54.67 29.55
CA SER A 7 -17.69 -54.69 28.38
C SER A 7 -19.19 -54.49 28.58
N ARG A 8 -19.57 -53.21 28.68
CA ARG A 8 -20.76 -52.70 27.99
C ARG A 8 -20.41 -51.40 27.27
N ARG A 9 -20.18 -51.48 25.97
CA ARG A 9 -20.21 -50.30 25.07
C ARG A 9 -21.63 -49.75 25.06
N PRO A 10 -21.78 -48.42 24.98
CA PRO A 10 -22.78 -47.90 24.05
C PRO A 10 -22.20 -46.84 23.11
N ASN A 11 -22.52 -47.06 21.83
CA ASN A 11 -22.65 -46.11 20.72
C ASN A 11 -21.54 -45.09 20.45
N HIS A 12 -20.75 -45.43 19.43
CA HIS A 12 -20.60 -44.52 18.28
C HIS A 12 -21.98 -43.99 17.88
N ASP A 13 -22.23 -42.69 18.08
CA ASP A 13 -23.05 -41.83 17.23
C ASP A 13 -23.33 -40.49 17.95
N GLN A 14 -22.33 -39.62 18.00
CA GLN A 14 -22.57 -38.17 18.12
C GLN A 14 -21.60 -37.39 17.21
N PRO A 15 -21.90 -37.27 15.91
CA PRO A 15 -21.09 -36.47 14.98
C PRO A 15 -21.45 -34.97 14.99
N HIS A 16 -22.07 -34.43 16.04
CA HIS A 16 -22.60 -33.06 16.03
C HIS A 16 -21.87 -32.04 16.92
N LEU A 17 -20.85 -32.45 17.71
CA LEU A 17 -20.14 -31.54 18.63
C LEU A 17 -18.66 -31.34 18.31
N ARG A 18 -18.23 -31.60 17.08
CA ARG A 18 -16.89 -31.25 16.57
C ARG A 18 -16.90 -30.26 15.39
N ILE A 19 -17.97 -29.47 15.24
CA ILE A 19 -18.09 -28.44 14.20
C ILE A 19 -18.44 -27.08 14.83
N LEU A 20 -17.75 -26.71 15.92
CA LEU A 20 -17.81 -25.35 16.49
C LEU A 20 -16.41 -24.74 16.66
N LEU A 21 -15.53 -24.98 15.70
CA LEU A 21 -14.43 -24.05 15.41
C LEU A 21 -14.42 -23.86 13.88
N PRO A 22 -15.07 -22.80 13.39
CA PRO A 22 -14.29 -21.81 12.65
C PRO A 22 -14.93 -20.41 12.71
N LEU A 23 -14.68 -19.62 13.75
CA LEU A 23 -15.12 -18.20 13.76
C LEU A 23 -14.10 -17.27 14.44
N LEU A 24 -12.80 -17.41 14.12
CA LEU A 24 -11.78 -16.46 14.59
C LEU A 24 -10.99 -15.76 13.48
N HIS A 25 -11.51 -15.69 12.26
CA HIS A 25 -10.98 -14.75 11.27
C HIS A 25 -12.13 -14.16 10.43
N LEU A 26 -13.11 -13.53 11.10
CA LEU A 26 -13.90 -12.53 10.38
C LEU A 26 -12.90 -11.48 9.89
N PRO A 27 -12.87 -11.15 8.58
CA PRO A 27 -12.04 -10.05 8.11
C PRO A 27 -12.47 -8.83 8.91
N LYS A 28 -11.56 -8.30 9.72
CA LYS A 28 -11.83 -7.11 10.52
C LYS A 28 -12.12 -6.01 9.51
N VAL A 29 -13.39 -5.71 9.29
CA VAL A 29 -13.83 -4.57 8.49
C VAL A 29 -13.28 -3.35 9.21
N MET A 30 -12.29 -2.72 8.59
CA MET A 30 -11.56 -1.62 9.21
C MET A 30 -12.47 -0.40 9.30
N SER A 31 -12.39 0.30 10.43
CA SER A 31 -13.20 1.50 10.60
C SER A 31 -12.67 2.62 9.70
N SER A 32 -13.55 3.53 9.29
CA SER A 32 -13.11 4.74 8.57
C SER A 32 -12.09 5.56 9.38
N GLN A 33 -12.12 5.46 10.71
CA GLN A 33 -11.15 6.12 11.59
C GLN A 33 -9.75 5.52 11.43
N ASP A 34 -9.63 4.19 11.34
CA ASP A 34 -8.34 3.51 11.16
C ASP A 34 -7.64 3.97 9.87
N ILE A 35 -8.41 4.07 8.78
CA ILE A 35 -7.91 4.57 7.48
C ILE A 35 -7.39 6.01 7.61
N VAL A 36 -8.15 6.87 8.30
CA VAL A 36 -7.76 8.28 8.54
C VAL A 36 -6.50 8.36 9.40
N HIS A 37 -6.38 7.52 10.43
CA HIS A 37 -5.19 7.45 11.27
C HIS A 37 -3.97 7.00 10.47
N GLY A 38 -4.08 5.91 9.69
CA GLY A 38 -3.02 5.43 8.82
C GLY A 38 -2.53 6.50 7.86
N TYR A 39 -3.45 7.19 7.17
CA TYR A 39 -3.12 8.34 6.31
C TYR A 39 -2.34 9.42 7.05
N ARG A 40 -2.82 9.83 8.24
CA ARG A 40 -2.18 10.88 9.04
C ARG A 40 -0.78 10.48 9.50
N HIS A 41 -0.58 9.22 9.91
CA HIS A 41 0.73 8.72 10.32
C HIS A 41 1.71 8.71 9.16
N LEU A 42 1.34 8.10 8.01
CA LEU A 42 2.19 8.12 6.82
C LEU A 42 2.53 9.54 6.38
N TYR A 43 1.55 10.46 6.40
CA TYR A 43 1.80 11.83 6.00
C TYR A 43 2.77 12.56 6.95
N ARG A 44 2.60 12.44 8.27
CA ARG A 44 3.49 13.07 9.26
C ARG A 44 4.92 12.54 9.16
N HIS A 45 5.10 11.22 9.07
CA HIS A 45 6.43 10.63 8.95
C HIS A 45 7.07 10.95 7.59
N GLY A 46 6.30 10.93 6.51
CA GLY A 46 6.80 11.30 5.20
C GLY A 46 7.20 12.78 5.11
N LEU A 47 6.50 13.69 5.79
CA LEU A 47 6.91 15.10 5.89
C LEU A 47 8.29 15.26 6.56
N ARG A 48 8.56 14.49 7.62
CA ARG A 48 9.87 14.46 8.27
C ARG A 48 10.93 13.87 7.36
N ALA A 49 10.62 12.76 6.67
CA ALA A 49 11.52 12.09 5.73
C ALA A 49 11.97 13.01 4.58
N VAL A 50 11.08 13.87 4.09
CA VAL A 50 11.41 14.87 3.05
C VAL A 50 11.89 16.21 3.62
N GLN A 51 12.11 16.29 4.94
CA GLN A 51 12.54 17.50 5.65
C GLN A 51 11.67 18.72 5.34
N PHE A 52 10.36 18.50 5.14
CA PHE A 52 9.40 19.54 4.76
C PHE A 52 9.80 20.37 3.51
N SER A 53 10.67 19.82 2.66
CA SER A 53 11.20 20.50 1.48
C SER A 53 10.15 20.71 0.39
N LYS A 54 10.31 21.80 -0.36
CA LYS A 54 9.55 22.06 -1.59
C LYS A 54 10.38 21.58 -2.80
N PRO A 55 9.78 20.93 -3.82
CA PRO A 55 8.35 20.59 -3.94
C PRO A 55 7.95 19.24 -3.30
N ALA A 56 8.91 18.49 -2.75
CA ALA A 56 8.74 17.12 -2.27
C ALA A 56 7.51 16.91 -1.36
N ARG A 57 7.28 17.80 -0.39
CA ARG A 57 6.14 17.70 0.53
C ARG A 57 4.77 17.75 -0.16
N TYR A 58 4.66 18.49 -1.27
CA TYR A 58 3.41 18.61 -2.02
C TYR A 58 3.19 17.36 -2.87
N VAL A 59 4.24 16.88 -3.55
CA VAL A 59 4.21 15.64 -4.33
C VAL A 59 3.81 14.45 -3.45
N LEU A 60 4.44 14.31 -2.27
CA LEU A 60 4.11 13.27 -1.30
C LEU A 60 2.64 13.35 -0.86
N ARG A 61 2.18 14.54 -0.46
CA ARG A 61 0.80 14.77 -0.01
C ARG A 61 -0.20 14.37 -1.08
N ASP A 62 0.02 14.81 -2.31
CA ASP A 62 -0.93 14.62 -3.40
C ASP A 62 -0.97 13.14 -3.82
N ARG A 63 0.18 12.45 -3.77
CA ARG A 63 0.24 11.02 -4.00
C ARG A 63 -0.45 10.20 -2.91
N LEU A 64 -0.22 10.51 -1.63
CA LEU A 64 -0.94 9.85 -0.53
C LEU A 64 -2.45 10.10 -0.63
N ARG A 65 -2.87 11.34 -0.94
CA ARG A 65 -4.30 11.65 -1.14
C ARG A 65 -4.91 10.83 -2.26
N LEU A 66 -4.21 10.66 -3.39
CA LEU A 66 -4.68 9.84 -4.50
C LEU A 66 -4.89 8.39 -4.07
N ALA A 67 -3.90 7.80 -3.40
CA ALA A 67 -3.91 6.41 -2.97
C ALA A 67 -5.01 6.09 -1.93
N PHE A 68 -5.27 7.02 -1.00
CA PHE A 68 -6.30 6.85 0.03
C PHE A 68 -7.72 7.23 -0.44
N ARG A 69 -7.86 8.03 -1.51
CA ARG A 69 -9.17 8.38 -2.09
C ARG A 69 -9.67 7.36 -3.11
N LYS A 70 -8.75 6.72 -3.84
CA LYS A 70 -9.06 5.68 -4.83
C LYS A 70 -8.40 4.38 -4.37
N PRO A 71 -8.93 3.71 -3.33
CA PRO A 71 -8.39 2.43 -2.90
C PRO A 71 -8.56 1.41 -4.04
N THR A 72 -7.46 1.03 -4.68
CA THR A 72 -7.42 -0.17 -5.53
C THR A 72 -7.55 -1.40 -4.62
N GLN A 73 -8.03 -2.54 -5.14
CA GLN A 73 -8.06 -3.81 -4.38
C GLN A 73 -6.74 -4.14 -3.68
N LYS A 74 -5.58 -3.83 -4.29
CA LYS A 74 -4.24 -4.02 -3.69
C LYS A 74 -3.91 -3.08 -2.52
N ASN A 75 -4.67 -2.00 -2.37
CA ASN A 75 -4.48 -0.97 -1.37
C ASN A 75 -5.49 -1.12 -0.21
N GLU A 76 -5.98 -2.34 0.02
CA GLU A 76 -6.75 -2.67 1.21
C GLU A 76 -5.97 -2.26 2.46
N TYR A 77 -6.65 -1.63 3.40
CA TYR A 77 -6.02 -1.15 4.62
C TYR A 77 -5.44 -2.34 5.39
N ASN A 78 -4.12 -2.33 5.59
CA ASN A 78 -3.43 -3.30 6.42
C ASN A 78 -2.58 -2.54 7.46
N PRO A 79 -2.88 -2.67 8.77
CA PRO A 79 -2.16 -1.94 9.81
C PRO A 79 -0.67 -2.31 9.88
N GLN A 80 -0.30 -3.55 9.59
CA GLN A 80 1.10 -3.97 9.55
C GLN A 80 1.84 -3.27 8.40
N ARG A 81 1.22 -3.21 7.21
CA ARG A 81 1.83 -2.50 6.07
C ARG A 81 2.01 -1.01 6.32
N ILE A 82 1.06 -0.39 7.02
CA ILE A 82 1.19 1.00 7.49
C ILE A 82 2.40 1.14 8.40
N GLN A 83 2.54 0.26 9.40
CA GLN A 83 3.64 0.31 10.36
C GLN A 83 5.01 0.12 9.70
N ASN A 84 5.16 -0.88 8.83
CA ASN A 84 6.41 -1.12 8.08
C ASN A 84 6.76 0.09 7.20
N THR A 85 5.75 0.72 6.58
CA THR A 85 5.97 1.94 5.77
C THR A 85 6.37 3.14 6.63
N ILE A 86 5.84 3.26 7.86
CA ILE A 86 6.26 4.30 8.81
C ILE A 86 7.73 4.10 9.17
N GLU A 87 8.15 2.86 9.42
CA GLU A 87 9.53 2.52 9.74
C GLU A 87 10.48 2.85 8.56
N PHE A 88 10.12 2.46 7.33
CA PHE A 88 10.82 2.87 6.12
C PHE A 88 10.98 4.39 6.02
N LEU A 89 9.92 5.16 6.30
CA LEU A 89 9.96 6.62 6.28
C LEU A 89 10.83 7.20 7.40
N GLN A 90 10.91 6.53 8.56
CA GLN A 90 11.83 6.90 9.63
C GLN A 90 13.28 6.69 9.19
N TYR A 91 13.61 5.54 8.59
CA TYR A 91 14.96 5.31 8.05
C TYR A 91 15.31 6.28 6.91
N ALA A 92 14.32 6.70 6.11
CA ALA A 92 14.52 7.72 5.07
C ALA A 92 14.89 9.12 5.62
N THR A 93 14.75 9.37 6.93
CA THR A 93 15.26 10.60 7.57
C THR A 93 16.79 10.58 7.75
N THR A 94 17.42 9.41 7.67
CA THR A 94 18.87 9.25 7.74
C THR A 94 19.51 9.90 6.52
N HIS A 95 20.47 10.82 6.76
CA HIS A 95 21.18 11.48 5.67
C HIS A 95 22.01 10.44 4.91
N SER A 96 21.69 10.24 3.62
CA SER A 96 22.37 9.39 2.62
C SER A 96 22.11 7.87 2.64
N GLY A 97 21.12 7.39 3.40
CA GLY A 97 20.69 5.98 3.40
C GLY A 97 19.98 5.50 2.12
N LEU A 98 19.73 4.18 2.01
CA LEU A 98 19.07 3.58 0.85
C LEU A 98 17.62 4.05 0.75
N GLU A 99 16.89 4.07 1.86
CA GLU A 99 15.49 4.48 1.98
C GLU A 99 15.33 5.95 1.57
N HIS A 100 16.29 6.80 1.95
CA HIS A 100 16.33 8.19 1.50
C HIS A 100 16.47 8.28 -0.03
N LYS A 101 17.37 7.51 -0.64
CA LYS A 101 17.57 7.48 -2.10
C LYS A 101 16.33 6.96 -2.82
N VAL A 102 15.72 5.89 -2.30
CA VAL A 102 14.47 5.33 -2.82
C VAL A 102 13.36 6.38 -2.76
N LEU A 103 13.12 6.98 -1.60
CA LEU A 103 12.07 8.00 -1.43
C LEU A 103 12.29 9.22 -2.33
N LYS A 104 13.54 9.70 -2.44
CA LYS A 104 13.91 10.81 -3.32
C LYS A 104 13.58 10.48 -4.79
N ASN A 105 13.93 9.28 -5.24
CA ASN A 105 13.65 8.82 -6.60
C ASN A 105 12.14 8.68 -6.86
N LEU A 106 11.39 8.10 -5.90
CA LEU A 106 9.93 8.01 -5.98
C LEU A 106 9.30 9.40 -6.18
N LEU A 107 9.70 10.38 -5.37
CA LEU A 107 9.17 11.75 -5.44
C LEU A 107 9.53 12.42 -6.76
N GLN A 108 10.73 12.18 -7.28
CA GLN A 108 11.13 12.71 -8.57
C GLN A 108 10.27 12.14 -9.70
N VAL A 109 10.06 10.83 -9.73
CA VAL A 109 9.22 10.16 -10.75
C VAL A 109 7.77 10.62 -10.64
N TRP A 110 7.21 10.69 -9.43
CA TRP A 110 5.85 11.16 -9.20
C TRP A 110 5.65 12.63 -9.63
N ARG A 111 6.65 13.48 -9.41
CA ARG A 111 6.66 14.85 -9.91
C ARG A 111 6.66 14.89 -11.44
N CYS A 112 7.53 14.12 -12.09
CA CYS A 112 7.56 14.03 -13.55
C CYS A 112 6.22 13.56 -14.12
N GLN A 113 5.61 12.55 -13.50
CA GLN A 113 4.31 12.03 -13.92
C GLN A 113 3.22 13.10 -13.78
N ALA A 114 3.17 13.83 -12.66
CA ALA A 114 2.18 14.89 -12.42
C ALA A 114 2.29 16.06 -13.43
N LEU A 115 3.48 16.27 -14.00
CA LEU A 115 3.73 17.28 -15.04
C LEU A 115 3.56 16.73 -16.47
N GLY A 116 3.05 15.51 -16.63
CA GLY A 116 2.86 14.89 -17.95
C GLY A 116 4.17 14.49 -18.65
N GLY A 117 5.21 14.15 -17.87
CA GLY A 117 6.50 13.71 -18.39
C GLY A 117 7.39 14.82 -18.98
N LYS A 118 6.89 16.07 -19.07
CA LYS A 118 7.66 17.22 -19.59
C LYS A 118 7.77 18.32 -18.53
N ALA A 119 8.97 18.90 -18.38
CA ALA A 119 9.20 20.05 -17.51
C ALA A 119 8.59 21.36 -18.05
N LYS A 120 8.17 21.39 -19.33
CA LYS A 120 7.50 22.51 -19.98
C LYS A 120 6.30 22.01 -20.80
N PRO A 121 5.12 22.65 -20.71
CA PRO A 121 4.02 22.35 -21.61
C PRO A 121 4.46 22.73 -23.04
N THR A 122 4.63 21.72 -23.89
CA THR A 122 4.65 21.96 -25.33
C THR A 122 3.24 22.35 -25.71
N GLY A 123 3.00 23.54 -26.28
CA GLY A 123 1.67 24.04 -26.66
C GLY A 123 0.96 23.25 -27.77
N LYS A 124 1.30 21.96 -27.94
CA LYS A 124 0.73 21.02 -28.89
C LYS A 124 -0.20 20.08 -28.14
N THR A 125 -1.42 19.92 -28.64
CA THR A 125 -2.35 18.91 -28.16
C THR A 125 -1.75 17.53 -28.41
N PRO A 126 -1.59 16.68 -27.39
CA PRO A 126 -1.00 15.35 -27.57
C PRO A 126 -1.91 14.50 -28.46
N ILE A 127 -1.30 13.76 -29.38
CA ILE A 127 -2.00 12.84 -30.28
C ILE A 127 -2.43 11.60 -29.48
N ARG A 128 -3.50 10.90 -29.90
CA ARG A 128 -4.04 9.71 -29.21
C ARG A 128 -2.98 8.67 -28.84
N ASP A 129 -2.02 8.40 -29.72
CA ASP A 129 -0.95 7.43 -29.44
C ASP A 129 0.05 7.95 -28.40
N GLU A 130 0.35 9.25 -28.39
CA GLU A 130 1.16 9.86 -27.34
C GLU A 130 0.47 9.75 -25.98
N LEU A 131 -0.85 9.93 -25.94
CA LEU A 131 -1.66 9.74 -24.72
C LEU A 131 -1.59 8.29 -24.22
N ARG A 132 -1.65 7.30 -25.11
CA ARG A 132 -1.51 5.88 -24.77
C ARG A 132 -0.11 5.53 -24.28
N ILE A 133 0.92 6.08 -24.91
CA ILE A 133 2.32 5.88 -24.48
C ILE A 133 2.53 6.52 -23.11
N ASN A 134 2.02 7.73 -22.90
CA ASN A 134 2.13 8.44 -21.62
C ASN A 134 1.36 7.73 -20.49
N SER A 135 0.26 7.05 -20.81
CA SER A 135 -0.52 6.31 -19.81
C SER A 135 0.18 5.04 -19.32
N THR A 136 0.96 4.37 -20.18
CA THR A 136 1.70 3.14 -19.84
C THR A 136 3.16 3.37 -19.45
N ALA A 137 3.72 4.57 -19.71
CA ALA A 137 5.14 4.89 -19.46
C ALA A 137 5.62 4.60 -18.02
N TYR A 138 4.72 4.61 -17.05
CA TYR A 138 5.05 4.36 -15.63
C TYR A 138 4.62 2.97 -15.15
N ASP A 139 4.06 2.11 -15.99
CA ASP A 139 3.52 0.81 -15.55
C ASP A 139 4.61 -0.10 -14.95
N ALA A 140 5.77 -0.22 -15.60
CA ALA A 140 6.91 -0.99 -15.07
C ALA A 140 7.41 -0.45 -13.72
N PHE A 141 7.48 0.88 -13.58
CA PHE A 141 7.85 1.53 -12.34
C PHE A 141 6.86 1.22 -11.21
N ASN A 142 5.55 1.31 -11.48
CA ASN A 142 4.52 0.99 -10.49
C ASN A 142 4.50 -0.49 -10.14
N HIS A 143 4.75 -1.36 -11.11
CA HIS A 143 4.93 -2.79 -10.85
C HIS A 143 6.11 -3.06 -9.91
N HIS A 144 7.23 -2.36 -10.07
CA HIS A 144 8.34 -2.49 -9.13
C HIS A 144 8.01 -1.95 -7.73
N ILE A 145 7.18 -0.91 -7.61
CA ILE A 145 6.66 -0.47 -6.30
C ILE A 145 5.78 -1.56 -5.69
N ASP A 146 4.91 -2.20 -6.47
CA ASP A 146 4.12 -3.33 -5.99
C ASP A 146 5.03 -4.46 -5.48
N LEU A 147 6.05 -4.85 -6.25
CA LEU A 147 7.01 -5.89 -5.81
C LEU A 147 7.75 -5.51 -4.52
N LEU A 148 8.14 -4.24 -4.38
CA LEU A 148 8.77 -3.70 -3.17
C LEU A 148 7.81 -3.77 -1.97
N ASN A 149 6.54 -3.44 -2.21
CA ASN A 149 5.49 -3.48 -1.20
C ASN A 149 5.14 -4.90 -0.79
N GLU A 150 5.21 -5.87 -1.69
CA GLU A 150 5.01 -7.29 -1.35
C GLU A 150 6.22 -7.87 -0.61
N SER A 151 7.45 -7.55 -1.03
CA SER A 151 8.66 -8.11 -0.41
C SER A 151 8.95 -7.59 1.00
N MET A 152 8.57 -6.34 1.30
CA MET A 152 8.77 -5.71 2.60
C MET A 152 7.46 -5.49 3.37
N GLU A 153 6.35 -6.05 2.89
CA GLU A 153 5.02 -5.85 3.45
C GLU A 153 4.73 -4.36 3.72
N MET A 154 4.94 -3.50 2.73
CA MET A 154 4.73 -2.05 2.81
C MET A 154 3.55 -1.60 1.94
N CYS A 155 3.11 -0.34 2.07
CA CYS A 155 2.00 0.23 1.31
C CYS A 155 2.37 1.57 0.64
N ILE A 156 3.52 1.62 -0.04
CA ILE A 156 3.93 2.79 -0.82
C ILE A 156 2.98 2.96 -2.02
N PRO A 157 2.47 4.18 -2.30
CA PRO A 157 1.58 4.39 -3.43
C PRO A 157 2.16 4.00 -4.80
N ALA A 158 1.57 2.97 -5.42
CA ALA A 158 1.86 2.53 -6.80
C ALA A 158 0.82 3.05 -7.83
N THR A 159 -0.06 3.98 -7.45
CA THR A 159 -1.17 4.41 -8.30
C THR A 159 -0.71 5.28 -9.47
N THR A 160 -1.04 4.87 -10.70
CA THR A 160 -0.97 5.74 -11.88
C THR A 160 -2.10 6.76 -11.88
N VAL A 161 -1.81 8.01 -12.24
CA VAL A 161 -2.87 8.94 -12.66
C VAL A 161 -3.22 8.56 -14.09
N ARG A 162 -4.17 7.65 -14.28
CA ARG A 162 -4.75 7.37 -15.60
C ARG A 162 -5.86 8.40 -15.86
N ASP A 163 -5.85 9.02 -17.04
CA ASP A 163 -7.00 9.80 -17.50
C ASP A 163 -8.11 8.81 -17.86
N PRO A 164 -9.27 8.82 -17.19
CA PRO A 164 -10.36 7.89 -17.47
C PRO A 164 -11.00 8.08 -18.86
N ARG A 165 -10.59 9.10 -19.61
CA ARG A 165 -11.09 9.38 -20.96
C ARG A 165 -10.36 8.62 -22.07
N PHE A 166 -9.35 7.82 -21.73
CA PHE A 166 -8.58 6.98 -22.66
C PHE A 166 -8.31 5.57 -22.13
#